data_AF-A0A268EGZ4-F1
#
_entry.id   AF-A0A268EGZ4-F1
#
_cell.length_a   1.000
_cell.length_b   1.000
_cell.length_c   1.000
_cell.angle_alpha   90.00
_cell.angle_beta   90.00
_cell.angle_gamma   90.00
#
_symmetry.space_group_name_H-M   'P 1'
#
loop_
_entity.id
_entity.type
_entity.pdbx_description
1 polymer ?
#
loop_
_entity_poly.entity_id
_entity_poly.type
_entity_poly.pdbx_seq_one_letter_code
_entity_poly.pdbx_strand_id
1 'polypeptide(L)' 'MDNQGGGIGILGLLGIVFVTLKLTGVIDWSWWWVTLPFWGGLALALVIALISLIAYGIASGVEANKRERRRRNR' A
#
# COMPACT_ATOMS: atom_id res chain seq x y z
N MET A 1 -21.86 -23.85 16.69
CA MET A 1 -22.60 -23.50 15.45
C MET A 1 -22.22 -22.07 15.18
N ASP A 2 -21.19 -21.92 14.37
CA ASP A 2 -20.39 -20.71 14.35
C ASP A 2 -20.96 -19.88 13.20
N ASN A 3 -21.94 -19.06 13.54
CA ASN A 3 -22.60 -18.19 12.57
C ASN A 3 -21.61 -17.10 12.17
N GLN A 4 -21.08 -17.27 10.96
CA GLN A 4 -20.29 -16.31 10.20
C GLN A 4 -21.07 -15.00 10.10
N GLY A 5 -20.86 -14.12 11.08
CA GLY A 5 -21.31 -12.74 11.04
C GLY A 5 -20.47 -11.99 10.00
N GLY A 6 -20.78 -12.19 8.72
CA GLY A 6 -20.29 -11.40 7.60
C GLY A 6 -20.86 -9.98 7.66
N GLY A 7 -20.58 -9.27 8.74
CA GLY A 7 -20.85 -7.84 8.83
C GLY A 7 -19.92 -7.16 7.84
N ILE A 8 -20.49 -6.38 6.91
CA ILE A 8 -19.73 -5.44 6.10
C ILE A 8 -18.86 -4.65 7.08
N GLY A 9 -17.55 -4.87 7.04
CA GLY A 9 -16.63 -4.21 7.95
C GLY A 9 -16.87 -2.71 7.88
N ILE A 10 -16.82 -2.03 9.02
CA ILE A 10 -17.04 -0.58 9.14
C ILE A 10 -16.30 0.22 8.05
N LEU A 11 -15.14 -0.26 7.60
CA LEU A 11 -14.37 0.28 6.48
C LEU A 11 -15.14 0.32 5.15
N GLY A 12 -15.91 -0.73 4.81
CA GLY A 12 -16.74 -0.79 3.61
C GLY A 12 -17.93 0.17 3.66
N LEU A 13 -18.62 0.23 4.81
CA LEU A 13 -19.71 1.18 5.05
C LEU A 13 -19.22 2.63 5.01
N LEU A 14 -18.08 2.93 5.63
CA LEU A 14 -17.46 4.26 5.59
C LEU A 14 -17.08 4.64 4.16
N GLY A 15 -16.53 3.71 3.38
CA GLY A 15 -16.25 3.90 1.95
C GLY A 15 -17.51 4.28 1.15
N ILE A 16 -18.61 3.56 1.37
CA ILE A 16 -19.89 3.84 0.71
C ILE A 16 -20.42 5.23 1.11
N VAL A 17 -20.38 5.57 2.40
CA VAL A 17 -20.85 6.88 2.93
C VAL A 17 -20.07 8.05 2.31
N PHE A 18 -18.74 7.94 2.19
CA PHE A 18 -17.93 8.95 1.50
C PHE A 18 -18.30 9.12 0.01
N VAL A 19 -18.69 8.03 -0.66
CA VAL A 19 -19.16 8.08 -2.07
C VAL A 19 -20.52 8.78 -2.16
N THR A 20 -21.47 8.47 -1.27
CA THR A 20 -22.80 9.10 -1.26
C THR A 20 -22.73 10.59 -0.95
N LEU A 21 -21.90 11.01 0.01
CA LEU A 21 -21.68 12.43 0.36
C LEU A 21 -21.16 13.28 -0.81
N LYS A 22 -20.42 12.65 -1.75
CA LYS A 22 -20.00 13.32 -2.98
C LYS A 22 -21.10 13.44 -4.01
N LEU A 23 -21.89 12.38 -4.19
CA LEU A 23 -23.03 12.37 -5.12
C LEU A 23 -24.13 13.36 -4.69
N THR A 24 -24.30 13.59 -3.38
CA THR A 24 -25.22 14.61 -2.85
C THR A 24 -24.69 16.04 -2.95
N GLY A 25 -23.52 16.27 -3.57
CA GLY A 25 -23.03 17.60 -3.91
C GLY A 25 -22.57 18.45 -2.72
N VAL A 26 -22.33 17.83 -1.55
CA VAL A 26 -21.84 18.54 -0.35
C VAL A 26 -20.37 18.96 -0.52
N ILE A 27 -19.63 18.30 -1.43
CA ILE A 27 -18.18 18.53 -1.64
C ILE A 27 -17.87 18.52 -3.16
N ASP A 28 -17.47 19.67 -3.72
CA ASP A 28 -17.13 19.87 -5.15
C ASP A 28 -15.75 19.31 -5.58
N TRP A 29 -14.98 18.77 -4.63
CA TRP A 29 -13.60 18.38 -4.87
C TRP A 29 -13.45 17.28 -5.96
N SER A 30 -12.27 17.12 -6.56
CA SER A 30 -11.92 16.10 -7.55
C SER A 30 -12.11 14.66 -7.05
N TRP A 31 -12.58 13.78 -7.93
CA TRP A 31 -12.81 12.34 -7.67
C TRP A 31 -11.59 11.59 -7.10
N TRP A 32 -10.39 12.08 -7.38
CA TRP A 32 -9.12 11.59 -6.81
C TRP A 32 -9.12 11.52 -5.27
N TRP A 33 -9.79 12.44 -4.58
CA TRP A 33 -9.85 12.42 -3.11
C TRP A 33 -10.90 11.47 -2.54
N VAL A 34 -11.86 11.03 -3.36
CA VAL A 34 -12.87 10.05 -2.95
C VAL A 34 -12.38 8.62 -3.11
N THR A 35 -11.41 8.40 -4.00
CA THR A 35 -10.79 7.09 -4.13
C THR A 35 -9.62 6.91 -3.15
N LEU A 36 -9.17 7.93 -2.43
CA LEU A 36 -8.14 7.84 -1.37
C LEU A 36 -8.34 6.70 -0.36
N PRO A 37 -9.53 6.41 0.18
CA PRO A 37 -9.71 5.25 1.07
C PRO A 37 -9.54 3.90 0.34
N PHE A 38 -9.86 3.81 -0.95
CA PHE A 38 -9.66 2.60 -1.76
C PHE A 38 -8.20 2.43 -2.23
N TRP A 39 -7.54 3.51 -2.61
CA TRP A 39 -6.15 3.50 -3.07
C TRP A 39 -5.15 3.71 -1.93
N GLY A 40 -5.56 4.22 -0.77
CA GLY A 40 -4.67 4.53 0.34
C GLY A 40 -4.05 3.25 0.92
N GLY A 41 -4.87 2.22 1.14
CA GLY A 41 -4.38 0.89 1.51
C GLY A 41 -3.52 0.26 0.42
N LEU A 42 -3.96 0.34 -0.84
CA LEU A 42 -3.26 -0.26 -1.99
C LEU A 42 -1.92 0.44 -2.29
N ALA A 43 -1.88 1.77 -2.25
CA ALA A 43 -0.69 2.59 -2.42
C ALA A 43 0.31 2.40 -1.28
N LEU A 44 -0.16 2.32 -0.02
CA LEU A 44 0.72 2.01 1.11
C LEU A 44 1.37 0.63 0.94
N ALA A 45 0.59 -0.39 0.57
CA ALA A 45 1.11 -1.72 0.30
C ALA A 45 2.13 -1.73 -0.85
N LEU A 46 1.85 -1.01 -1.94
CA LEU A 46 2.72 -0.92 -3.12
C LEU A 46 4.05 -0.22 -2.79
N VAL A 47 4.02 0.84 -1.97
CA VAL A 47 5.23 1.53 -1.48
C VAL A 47 6.07 0.61 -0.60
N ILE A 48 5.47 -0.11 0.34
CA ILE A 48 6.19 -1.06 1.20
C ILE A 48 6.83 -2.17 0.36
N ALA A 49 6.10 -2.72 -0.60
CA ALA A 49 6.60 -3.75 -1.52
C ALA A 49 7.79 -3.23 -2.35
N LEU A 50 7.71 -2.01 -2.87
CA LEU A 50 8.78 -1.39 -3.65
C LEU A 50 10.05 -1.16 -2.81
N ILE A 51 9.91 -0.62 -1.59
CA ILE A 51 11.04 -0.42 -0.67
C ILE A 51 11.69 -1.76 -0.34
N SER A 52 10.90 -2.79 -0.09
CA SER A 52 11.39 -4.13 0.21
C SER A 52 12.18 -4.69 -0.97
N LEU A 53 11.65 -4.60 -2.19
CA LEU A 53 12.32 -5.04 -3.41
C LEU A 53 13.68 -4.35 -3.60
N ILE A 54 13.71 -3.02 -3.42
CA ILE A 54 14.94 -2.22 -3.52
C ILE A 54 15.95 -2.66 -2.44
N ALA A 55 15.49 -2.85 -1.20
CA ALA A 55 16.36 -3.30 -0.11
C ALA A 55 16.97 -4.68 -0.38
N TYR A 56 16.19 -5.65 -0.88
CA TYR A 56 16.71 -6.96 -1.30
C TYR A 56 17.70 -6.86 -2.47
N GLY A 57 17.41 -6.00 -3.44
CA GLY A 57 18.32 -5.73 -4.58
C GLY A 57 19.66 -5.16 -4.12
N ILE A 58 19.65 -4.19 -3.19
CA ILE A 58 20.86 -3.62 -2.63
C ILE A 58 21.63 -4.65 -1.79
N ALA A 59 20.94 -5.42 -0.94
CA ALA A 59 21.58 -6.44 -0.11
C ALA A 59 22.34 -7.47 -0.96
N SER A 60 21.71 -7.97 -2.04
CA SER A 60 22.36 -8.90 -2.96
C SER A 60 23.54 -8.27 -3.72
N GLY A 61 23.43 -7.00 -4.13
CA GLY A 61 24.54 -6.26 -4.76
C GLY A 61 25.72 -5.98 -3.81
N VAL A 62 25.44 -5.72 -2.53
CA VAL A 62 26.47 -5.48 -1.50
C VAL A 62 27.28 -6.74 -1.24
N GLU A 63 26.65 -7.91 -1.22
CA GLU A 63 27.33 -9.19 -1.03
C GLU A 63 28.28 -9.53 -2.17
N ALA A 64 27.92 -9.19 -3.41
CA ALA A 64 28.78 -9.36 -4.58
C ALA A 64 30.07 -8.51 -4.46
N ASN A 65 29.94 -7.24 -4.07
CA ASN A 65 31.08 -6.32 -3.93
C ASN A 65 32.05 -6.72 -2.80
N LYS A 66 31.52 -7.31 -1.71
CA LYS A 66 32.33 -7.73 -0.56
C LYS A 66 33.28 -8.88 -0.91
N ARG A 67 32.90 -9.74 -1.86
CA ARG A 67 33.73 -10.84 -2.35
C ARG A 67 34.93 -10.33 -3.16
N GLU A 68 34.72 -9.29 -3.95
CA GLU A 68 35.74 -8.71 -4.83
C GLU A 68 36.79 -7.91 -4.03
N ARG A 69 36.35 -7.12 -3.05
CA ARG A 69 37.26 -6.38 -2.16
C ARG A 69 38.22 -7.29 -1.39
N ARG A 70 37.77 -8.49 -0.99
CA ARG A 70 38.63 -9.47 -0.29
C ARG A 70 39.72 -10.06 -1.18
N ARG A 71 39.48 -10.16 -2.49
CA ARG A 71 40.48 -10.65 -3.45
C ARG A 71 41.53 -9.58 -3.77
N ARG A 72 41.12 -8.31 -3.86
CA ARG A 72 42.03 -7.20 -4.17
C ARG A 72 43.02 -6.87 -3.04
N ASN A 73 42.71 -7.27 -1.80
CA ASN A 73 43.51 -6.99 -0.62
C ASN A 73 44.40 -8.17 -0.16
N ARG A 74 44.45 -9.25 -0.96
CA ARG A 74 45.44 -10.32 -0.89
C ARG A 74 46.37 -10.19 -2.07
#